data_AF-A0AA97F861-F1
#
_entry.id   AF-A0AA97F861-F1
#
_cell.length_a   1.000
_cell.length_b   1.000
_cell.length_c   1.000
_cell.angle_alpha   90.00
_cell.angle_beta   90.00
_cell.angle_gamma   90.00
#
_symmetry.space_group_name_H-M   'P 1'
#
loop_
_entity.id
_entity.type
_entity.pdbx_description
1 polymer ?
#
loop_
_entity_poly.entity_id
_entity_poly.type
_entity_poly.pdbx_seq_one_letter_code
_entity_poly.pdbx_strand_id
1 'polypeptide(L)'
;MPVAMAVRNGMTIGGDAAQDARAVLQKVRATRIGFIHIINMTSIESIPVPPDSLLAQFGPAHASRDCFARTVPGTVSLTDFVERFYCSWVFRPERLALGLIGHGASNADARQLAHGKAQRFSAWNVIERRDTEILLQDVLGATASWLAVQYHGETTTLLFGSWVGKPSQNRSRILGPFHRWYSRVLLGGV
;
A
#
# COMPACT_ATOMS: atom_id res chain seq x y z
N MET A 1 -64.64 -61.68 1.16
CA MET A 1 -65.34 -60.38 1.29
C MET A 1 -65.18 -59.90 2.72
N PRO A 2 -64.83 -58.64 3.03
CA PRO A 2 -64.79 -57.47 2.15
C PRO A 2 -63.39 -56.88 1.90
N VAL A 3 -63.40 -55.91 0.99
CA VAL A 3 -62.32 -55.11 0.39
C VAL A 3 -62.18 -53.79 1.15
N ALA A 4 -60.96 -53.26 1.28
CA ALA A 4 -60.72 -51.80 1.33
C ALA A 4 -59.32 -51.45 0.80
N MET A 5 -59.32 -50.77 -0.35
CA MET A 5 -58.18 -50.03 -0.90
C MET A 5 -57.78 -48.87 0.03
N ALA A 6 -56.49 -48.56 0.09
CA ALA A 6 -56.03 -47.19 0.26
C ALA A 6 -54.73 -46.95 -0.53
N VAL A 7 -54.87 -46.08 -1.52
CA VAL A 7 -53.85 -45.50 -2.41
C VAL A 7 -53.35 -44.20 -1.79
N ARG A 8 -52.03 -43.98 -1.65
CA ARG A 8 -51.26 -42.80 -2.15
C ARG A 8 -49.86 -42.63 -1.54
N ASN A 9 -48.88 -42.66 -2.45
CA ASN A 9 -47.84 -41.66 -2.73
C ASN A 9 -47.19 -40.85 -1.61
N GLY A 10 -45.85 -40.86 -1.59
CA GLY A 10 -45.04 -39.81 -0.99
C GLY A 10 -43.54 -40.05 -1.04
N MET A 11 -42.98 -40.44 -2.18
CA MET A 11 -41.52 -40.42 -2.39
C MET A 11 -41.07 -38.96 -2.35
N THR A 12 -40.53 -38.53 -1.21
CA THR A 12 -39.98 -37.18 -0.98
C THR A 12 -38.65 -37.02 -1.71
N ILE A 13 -38.70 -36.94 -3.05
CA ILE A 13 -37.58 -36.45 -3.86
C ILE A 13 -37.70 -34.93 -3.92
N GLY A 14 -37.12 -34.21 -2.95
CA GLY A 14 -37.21 -32.74 -2.97
C GLY A 14 -36.44 -31.98 -1.89
N GLY A 15 -35.97 -32.62 -0.83
CA GLY A 15 -35.22 -31.94 0.26
C GLY A 15 -33.74 -31.72 -0.05
N ASP A 16 -33.09 -32.71 -0.66
CA ASP A 16 -31.63 -32.79 -0.76
C ASP A 16 -31.05 -31.78 -1.77
N ALA A 17 -31.64 -31.74 -2.97
CA ALA A 17 -31.20 -30.82 -4.03
C ALA A 17 -31.32 -29.34 -3.64
N ALA A 18 -32.31 -28.98 -2.81
CA ALA A 18 -32.50 -27.61 -2.35
C ALA A 18 -31.51 -27.22 -1.25
N GLN A 19 -31.10 -28.16 -0.38
CA GLN A 19 -30.06 -27.94 0.62
C GLN A 19 -28.67 -27.90 -0.02
N ASP A 20 -28.39 -28.77 -0.98
CA ASP A 20 -27.13 -28.76 -1.74
C ASP A 20 -26.99 -27.49 -2.57
N ALA A 21 -28.06 -27.04 -3.25
CA ALA A 21 -28.05 -25.77 -3.97
C ALA A 21 -27.80 -24.58 -3.04
N ARG A 22 -28.35 -24.59 -1.81
CA ARG A 22 -28.10 -23.53 -0.82
C ARG A 22 -26.67 -23.57 -0.30
N ALA A 23 -26.10 -24.74 -0.04
CA ALA A 23 -24.72 -24.90 0.40
C ALA A 23 -23.73 -24.45 -0.70
N VAL A 24 -23.99 -24.82 -1.96
CA VAL A 24 -23.20 -24.36 -3.11
C VAL A 24 -23.33 -22.84 -3.29
N LEU A 25 -24.54 -22.28 -3.19
CA LEU A 25 -24.74 -20.83 -3.30
C LEU A 25 -24.10 -20.06 -2.14
N GLN A 26 -24.10 -20.59 -0.91
CA GLN A 26 -23.40 -19.99 0.22
C GLN A 26 -21.87 -20.06 0.04
N LYS A 27 -21.34 -21.19 -0.45
CA LYS A 27 -19.91 -21.35 -0.73
C LYS A 27 -19.46 -20.47 -1.89
N VAL A 28 -20.28 -20.33 -2.94
CA VAL A 28 -20.04 -19.42 -4.08
C VAL A 28 -20.17 -17.96 -3.65
N ARG A 29 -21.12 -17.60 -2.78
CA ARG A 29 -21.23 -16.26 -2.19
C ARG A 29 -20.06 -15.94 -1.26
N ALA A 30 -19.65 -16.85 -0.38
CA ALA A 30 -18.49 -16.68 0.50
C ALA A 30 -17.18 -16.58 -0.31
N THR A 31 -17.04 -17.38 -1.37
CA THR A 31 -15.91 -17.32 -2.30
C THR A 31 -15.94 -16.01 -3.09
N ARG A 32 -17.10 -15.53 -3.56
CA ARG A 32 -17.23 -14.21 -4.21
C ARG A 32 -16.99 -13.05 -3.25
N ILE A 33 -17.42 -13.13 -1.99
CA ILE A 33 -17.19 -12.07 -0.99
C ILE A 33 -15.71 -12.04 -0.61
N GLY A 34 -15.08 -13.19 -0.39
CA GLY A 34 -13.64 -13.30 -0.20
C GLY A 34 -12.87 -12.80 -1.42
N PHE A 35 -13.30 -13.15 -2.63
CA PHE A 35 -12.67 -12.70 -3.87
C PHE A 35 -12.87 -11.18 -4.08
N ILE A 36 -14.08 -10.62 -3.88
CA ILE A 36 -14.38 -9.18 -3.98
C ILE A 36 -13.63 -8.37 -2.91
N HIS A 37 -13.45 -8.90 -1.69
CA HIS A 37 -12.56 -8.30 -0.69
C HIS A 37 -11.11 -8.30 -1.17
N ILE A 38 -10.63 -9.41 -1.74
CA ILE A 38 -9.27 -9.52 -2.30
C ILE A 38 -9.06 -8.56 -3.48
N ILE A 39 -10.06 -8.28 -4.34
CA ILE A 39 -9.89 -7.35 -5.47
C ILE A 39 -9.87 -5.87 -5.02
N ASN A 40 -10.43 -5.52 -3.85
CA ASN A 40 -10.33 -4.16 -3.30
C ASN A 40 -8.98 -3.89 -2.59
N MET A 41 -8.17 -4.92 -2.28
CA MET A 41 -6.90 -4.82 -1.53
C MET A 41 -5.67 -4.57 -2.42
N THR A 42 -5.86 -4.19 -3.67
CA THR A 42 -4.76 -3.81 -4.58
C THR A 42 -4.88 -2.39 -5.12
N SER A 43 -5.96 -1.68 -4.78
CA SER A 43 -6.15 -0.30 -5.23
C SER A 43 -5.26 0.65 -4.43
N ILE A 44 -4.51 1.48 -5.15
CA ILE A 44 -3.77 2.59 -4.53
C ILE A 44 -4.67 3.81 -4.55
N GLU A 45 -4.95 4.36 -3.39
CA GLU A 45 -5.83 5.50 -3.21
C GLU A 45 -5.03 6.75 -2.86
N SER A 46 -5.48 7.91 -3.35
CA SER A 46 -4.97 9.19 -2.86
C SER A 46 -5.79 9.56 -1.64
N ILE A 47 -5.12 9.82 -0.53
CA ILE A 47 -5.77 10.18 0.72
C ILE A 47 -5.24 11.54 1.23
N PRO A 48 -5.96 12.23 2.13
CA PRO A 48 -5.40 13.34 2.87
C PRO A 48 -4.19 12.89 3.70
N VAL A 49 -3.21 13.79 3.88
CA VAL A 49 -2.08 13.55 4.80
C VAL A 49 -2.63 13.38 6.22
N PRO A 50 -2.30 12.30 6.94
CA PRO A 50 -2.76 12.12 8.32
C PRO A 50 -2.23 13.27 9.21
N PRO A 51 -3.08 13.90 10.04
CA PRO A 51 -2.73 15.13 10.76
C PRO A 51 -1.59 14.96 11.76
N ASP A 52 -1.48 13.78 12.37
CA ASP A 52 -0.44 13.48 13.37
C ASP A 52 0.84 12.90 12.76
N SER A 53 0.92 12.78 11.43
CA SER A 53 2.10 12.24 10.73
C SER A 53 3.29 13.17 10.78
N LEU A 54 4.49 12.60 10.66
CA LEU A 54 5.72 13.36 10.41
C LEU A 54 5.58 14.28 9.19
N LEU A 55 4.90 13.82 8.14
CA LEU A 55 4.71 14.59 6.91
C LEU A 55 3.83 15.83 7.11
N ALA A 56 2.79 15.74 7.95
CA ALA A 56 1.95 16.88 8.29
C ALA A 56 2.73 17.96 9.06
N GLN A 57 3.64 17.51 9.94
CA GLN A 57 4.49 18.38 10.78
C GLN A 57 5.69 18.95 10.00
N PHE A 58 6.00 18.40 8.83
CA PHE A 58 7.19 18.76 8.07
C PHE A 58 6.98 19.93 7.11
N GLY A 59 7.87 20.92 7.22
CA GLY A 59 7.94 22.07 6.32
C GLY A 59 6.79 23.07 6.45
N PRO A 60 6.82 24.18 5.70
CA PRO A 60 5.79 25.22 5.74
C PRO A 60 4.40 24.70 5.34
N ALA A 61 3.36 25.25 5.96
CA ALA A 61 1.97 24.82 5.75
C ALA A 61 1.51 24.87 4.28
N HIS A 62 1.99 25.86 3.52
CA HIS A 62 1.59 26.12 2.13
C HIS A 62 2.33 25.28 1.07
N ALA A 63 3.19 24.35 1.48
CA ALA A 63 3.90 23.46 0.56
C ALA A 63 3.01 22.33 0.04
N SER A 64 3.33 21.83 -1.16
CA SER A 64 2.57 20.74 -1.77
C SER A 64 2.88 19.44 -1.03
N ARG A 65 1.81 18.74 -0.64
CA ARG A 65 1.88 17.40 -0.04
C ARG A 65 0.90 16.48 -0.75
N ASP A 66 1.38 15.31 -1.13
CA ASP A 66 0.55 14.22 -1.64
C ASP A 66 0.71 13.01 -0.69
N CYS A 67 -0.35 12.22 -0.53
CA CYS A 67 -0.34 10.99 0.26
C CYS A 67 -1.13 9.90 -0.45
N PHE A 68 -0.56 8.71 -0.50
CA PHE A 68 -1.11 7.53 -1.12
C PHE A 68 -1.18 6.39 -0.11
N ALA A 69 -2.26 5.61 -0.20
CA ALA A 69 -2.51 4.47 0.66
C ALA A 69 -2.71 3.21 -0.16
N ARG A 70 -2.21 2.09 0.36
CA ARG A 70 -2.49 0.74 -0.16
C ARG A 70 -2.60 -0.21 1.01
N THR A 71 -3.73 -0.90 1.13
CA THR A 71 -3.94 -1.93 2.15
C THR A 71 -3.51 -3.28 1.63
N VAL A 72 -2.71 -4.00 2.41
CA VAL A 72 -2.23 -5.35 2.10
C VAL A 72 -2.64 -6.32 3.20
N PRO A 73 -2.87 -7.61 2.88
CA PRO A 73 -3.14 -8.62 3.89
C PRO A 73 -1.87 -8.90 4.74
N GLY A 74 -2.09 -9.22 6.02
CA GLY A 74 -1.06 -9.52 6.99
C GLY A 74 -0.50 -8.30 7.71
N THR A 75 0.45 -8.56 8.61
CA THR A 75 1.18 -7.54 9.37
C THR A 75 2.51 -7.25 8.66
N VAL A 76 2.64 -6.04 8.11
CA VAL A 76 3.88 -5.59 7.45
C VAL A 76 4.54 -4.54 8.33
N SER A 77 5.75 -4.82 8.81
CA SER A 77 6.50 -3.86 9.62
C SER A 77 6.98 -2.67 8.78
N LEU A 78 7.24 -1.52 9.43
CA LEU A 78 7.88 -0.38 8.77
C LEU A 78 9.22 -0.78 8.12
N THR A 79 10.00 -1.61 8.81
CA THR A 79 11.28 -2.13 8.30
C THR A 79 11.10 -2.90 7.00
N ASP A 80 10.16 -3.85 6.96
CA ASP A 80 9.88 -4.63 5.74
C ASP A 80 9.38 -3.73 4.61
N PHE A 81 8.52 -2.76 4.95
CA PHE A 81 8.00 -1.81 3.97
C PHE A 81 9.12 -0.96 3.37
N VAL A 82 9.98 -0.36 4.19
CA VAL A 82 11.11 0.48 3.75
C VAL A 82 12.11 -0.34 2.92
N GLU A 83 12.46 -1.54 3.37
CA GLU A 83 13.38 -2.42 2.64
C GLU A 83 12.82 -2.75 1.26
N ARG A 84 11.57 -3.22 1.19
CA ARG A 84 10.95 -3.62 -0.09
C ARG A 84 10.71 -2.42 -1.00
N PHE A 85 10.28 -1.28 -0.46
CA PHE A 85 10.04 -0.06 -1.23
C PHE A 85 11.32 0.37 -1.96
N TYR A 86 12.42 0.52 -1.21
CA TYR A 86 13.69 0.91 -1.81
C TYR A 86 14.35 -0.23 -2.60
N CYS A 87 14.19 -1.50 -2.24
CA CYS A 87 14.74 -2.60 -3.05
C CYS A 87 13.90 -2.95 -4.29
N SER A 88 12.73 -2.33 -4.47
CA SER A 88 11.81 -2.63 -5.58
C SER A 88 12.45 -2.38 -6.95
N TRP A 89 12.03 -3.17 -7.94
CA TRP A 89 12.51 -3.05 -9.31
C TRP A 89 12.18 -1.70 -9.95
N VAL A 90 11.10 -1.06 -9.51
CA VAL A 90 10.65 0.26 -9.96
C VAL A 90 11.65 1.36 -9.58
N PHE A 91 12.36 1.21 -8.46
CA PHE A 91 13.34 2.19 -8.00
C PHE A 91 14.75 1.97 -8.60
N ARG A 92 14.98 0.88 -9.34
CA ARG A 92 16.30 0.58 -9.96
C ARG A 92 16.74 1.57 -11.03
N PRO A 93 15.87 2.08 -11.94
CA PRO A 93 16.26 3.10 -12.92
C PRO A 93 16.68 4.40 -12.24
N GLU A 94 15.93 4.83 -11.23
CA GLU A 94 16.22 6.05 -10.48
C GLU A 94 17.48 5.91 -9.63
N ARG A 95 17.70 4.75 -9.00
CA ARG A 95 18.96 4.44 -8.30
C ARG A 95 20.18 4.43 -9.21
N LEU A 96 20.02 3.98 -10.46
CA LEU A 96 21.09 4.02 -11.46
C LEU A 96 21.36 5.47 -11.88
N ALA A 97 20.31 6.28 -12.11
CA ALA A 97 20.44 7.71 -12.42
C ALA A 97 21.09 8.50 -11.26
N LEU A 98 20.69 8.23 -10.01
CA LEU A 98 21.29 8.79 -8.80
C LEU A 98 22.75 8.35 -8.64
N GLY A 99 23.06 7.09 -8.97
CA GLY A 99 24.44 6.58 -9.03
C GLY A 99 25.33 7.32 -10.00
N LEU A 100 24.81 7.67 -11.18
CA LEU A 100 25.54 8.42 -12.21
C LEU A 100 25.87 9.87 -11.79
N ILE A 101 25.11 10.44 -10.84
CA ILE A 101 25.37 11.77 -10.28
C ILE A 101 26.05 11.73 -8.91
N GLY A 102 26.62 10.59 -8.51
CA GLY A 102 27.42 10.45 -7.27
C GLY A 102 26.62 10.13 -6.00
N HIS A 103 25.31 9.91 -6.11
CA HIS A 103 24.42 9.52 -5.02
C HIS A 103 23.95 8.06 -5.15
N GLY A 104 24.84 7.16 -5.54
CA GLY A 104 24.52 5.73 -5.63
C GLY A 104 24.17 5.15 -4.26
N ALA A 105 23.20 4.25 -4.21
CA ALA A 105 22.93 3.44 -3.02
C ALA A 105 22.65 1.99 -3.43
N SER A 106 23.12 1.04 -2.64
CA SER A 106 22.94 -0.40 -2.85
C SER A 106 21.70 -0.93 -2.13
N ASN A 107 21.30 -2.17 -2.43
CA ASN A 107 20.29 -2.87 -1.63
C ASN A 107 20.76 -3.08 -0.17
N ALA A 108 22.07 -3.19 0.06
CA ALA A 108 22.62 -3.29 1.40
C ALA A 108 22.43 -1.97 2.17
N ASP A 109 22.60 -0.82 1.51
CA ASP A 109 22.35 0.49 2.12
C ASP A 109 20.85 0.68 2.41
N ALA A 110 19.98 0.23 1.52
CA ALA A 110 18.52 0.26 1.74
C ALA A 110 18.12 -0.60 2.95
N ARG A 111 18.75 -1.76 3.13
CA ARG A 111 18.58 -2.60 4.33
C ARG A 111 19.08 -1.91 5.59
N GLN A 112 20.26 -1.28 5.54
CA GLN A 112 20.78 -0.55 6.69
C GLN A 112 19.85 0.60 7.09
N LEU A 113 19.32 1.35 6.12
CA LEU A 113 18.29 2.36 6.34
C LEU A 113 17.03 1.73 6.95
N ALA A 114 16.51 0.65 6.35
CA ALA A 114 15.31 -0.03 6.82
C ALA A 114 15.42 -0.48 8.27
N HIS A 115 16.58 -0.99 8.68
CA HIS A 115 16.85 -1.41 10.06
C HIS A 115 17.25 -0.25 11.01
N GLY A 116 17.26 1.00 10.56
CA GLY A 116 17.60 2.17 11.37
C GLY A 116 19.09 2.27 11.69
N LYS A 117 19.94 1.55 10.95
CA LYS A 117 21.41 1.54 11.10
C LYS A 117 22.09 2.63 10.29
N ALA A 118 21.36 3.30 9.39
CA ALA A 118 21.86 4.41 8.59
C ALA A 118 20.94 5.62 8.72
N GLN A 119 21.54 6.80 8.89
CA GLN A 119 20.86 8.10 8.90
C GLN A 119 20.89 8.80 7.53
N ARG A 120 21.59 8.21 6.56
CA ARG A 120 21.73 8.70 5.19
C ARG A 120 21.60 7.55 4.20
N PHE A 121 20.97 7.81 3.07
CA PHE A 121 20.77 6.85 2.00
C PHE A 121 20.72 7.58 0.66
N SER A 122 21.68 7.34 -0.24
CA SER A 122 21.78 8.06 -1.53
C SER A 122 21.81 9.59 -1.32
N ALA A 123 20.90 10.34 -1.94
CA ALA A 123 20.72 11.78 -1.78
C ALA A 123 19.78 12.15 -0.62
N TRP A 124 19.42 11.21 0.25
CA TRP A 124 18.42 11.40 1.30
C TRP A 124 19.04 11.35 2.70
N ASN A 125 18.61 12.25 3.57
CA ASN A 125 18.88 12.26 5.00
C ASN A 125 17.61 11.86 5.75
N VAL A 126 17.74 11.00 6.76
CA VAL A 126 16.65 10.72 7.70
C VAL A 126 16.47 11.95 8.58
N ILE A 127 15.26 12.51 8.58
CA ILE A 127 14.90 13.65 9.41
C ILE A 127 14.37 13.15 10.76
N GLU A 128 13.43 12.22 10.70
CA GLU A 128 12.85 11.60 11.88
C GLU A 128 12.37 10.19 11.54
N ARG A 129 12.46 9.31 12.53
CA ARG A 129 11.94 7.95 12.46
C ARG A 129 11.21 7.61 13.76
N ARG A 130 10.03 7.04 13.61
CA ARG A 130 9.23 6.42 14.68
C ARG A 130 9.00 4.95 14.34
N ASP A 131 8.32 4.22 15.23
CA ASP A 131 8.10 2.78 15.06
C ASP A 131 7.29 2.44 13.80
N THR A 132 6.38 3.32 13.39
CA THR A 132 5.44 3.12 12.28
C THR A 132 5.62 4.09 11.13
N GLU A 133 6.55 5.03 11.21
CA GLU A 133 6.80 6.01 10.13
C GLU A 133 8.25 6.48 10.06
N ILE A 134 8.69 6.86 8.87
CA ILE A 134 10.00 7.46 8.61
C ILE A 134 9.86 8.61 7.61
N LEU A 135 10.60 9.70 7.87
CA LEU A 135 10.67 10.86 7.00
C LEU A 135 12.11 11.07 6.53
N LEU A 136 12.28 11.22 5.22
CA LEU A 136 13.55 11.45 4.57
C LEU A 136 13.50 12.72 3.73
N GLN A 137 14.49 13.60 3.84
CA GLN A 137 14.61 14.80 3.01
C GLN A 137 15.81 14.67 2.08
N ASP A 138 15.69 15.17 0.85
CA ASP A 138 16.84 15.27 -0.03
C ASP A 138 17.91 16.23 0.53
N VAL A 139 19.16 16.04 0.12
CA VAL A 139 20.31 16.87 0.56
C VAL A 139 20.19 18.34 0.15
N LEU A 140 19.33 18.67 -0.82
CA LEU A 140 19.10 20.04 -1.29
C LEU A 140 17.96 20.74 -0.52
N GLY A 141 17.26 20.00 0.35
CA GLY A 141 16.08 20.44 1.07
C GLY A 141 14.84 20.68 0.20
N ALA A 142 14.84 20.24 -1.06
CA ALA A 142 13.79 20.55 -2.03
C ALA A 142 12.60 19.60 -1.95
N THR A 143 12.84 18.33 -1.62
CA THR A 143 11.82 17.30 -1.52
C THR A 143 12.02 16.45 -0.26
N ALA A 144 10.92 15.89 0.25
CA ALA A 144 10.95 14.87 1.28
C ALA A 144 9.98 13.73 0.95
N SER A 145 10.41 12.51 1.28
CA SER A 145 9.62 11.29 1.17
C SER A 145 9.26 10.79 2.57
N TRP A 146 8.03 10.34 2.73
CA TRP A 146 7.49 9.80 3.97
C TRP A 146 6.91 8.43 3.72
N LEU A 147 7.28 7.46 4.55
CA LEU A 147 6.72 6.11 4.53
C LEU A 147 6.13 5.81 5.89
N ALA A 148 4.93 5.25 5.92
CA ALA A 148 4.31 4.80 7.16
C ALA A 148 3.49 3.53 7.01
N VAL A 149 3.22 2.88 8.13
CA VAL A 149 2.37 1.70 8.23
C VAL A 149 1.28 1.94 9.28
N GLN A 150 0.06 1.51 8.97
CA GLN A 150 -1.07 1.50 9.90
C GLN A 150 -1.64 0.09 9.98
N TYR A 151 -1.71 -0.45 11.19
CA TYR A 151 -2.18 -1.82 11.42
C TYR A 151 -3.70 -1.85 11.61
N HIS A 152 -4.38 -2.76 10.91
CA HIS A 152 -5.82 -2.97 10.97
C HIS A 152 -6.13 -4.46 11.12
N GLY A 153 -5.86 -5.01 12.30
CA GLY A 153 -6.08 -6.42 12.60
C GLY A 153 -5.29 -7.33 11.66
N GLU A 154 -5.99 -7.97 10.73
CA GLU A 154 -5.40 -8.90 9.75
C GLU A 154 -4.80 -8.21 8.51
N THR A 155 -4.79 -6.88 8.47
CA THR A 155 -4.30 -6.10 7.32
C THR A 155 -3.39 -4.96 7.75
N THR A 156 -2.56 -4.49 6.84
CA THR A 156 -1.70 -3.31 7.04
C THR A 156 -1.93 -2.32 5.91
N THR A 157 -2.19 -1.06 6.25
CA THR A 157 -2.20 0.04 5.29
C THR A 157 -0.80 0.63 5.18
N LEU A 158 -0.21 0.50 3.99
CA LEU A 158 1.05 1.11 3.61
C LEU A 158 0.77 2.51 3.09
N LEU A 159 1.48 3.49 3.64
CA LEU A 159 1.33 4.89 3.31
C LEU A 159 2.62 5.42 2.70
N PHE A 160 2.50 6.08 1.55
CA PHE A 160 3.60 6.80 0.93
C PHE A 160 3.17 8.23 0.67
N GLY A 161 3.93 9.17 1.19
CA GLY A 161 3.68 10.59 0.97
C GLY A 161 4.94 11.33 0.56
N SER A 162 4.72 12.49 -0.04
CA SER A 162 5.80 13.36 -0.49
C SER A 162 5.51 14.80 -0.15
N TRP A 163 6.54 15.49 0.30
CA TRP A 163 6.55 16.94 0.42
C TRP A 163 7.45 17.51 -0.67
N VAL A 164 6.96 18.54 -1.36
CA VAL A 164 7.74 19.27 -2.36
C VAL A 164 7.77 20.74 -1.97
N GLY A 165 8.96 21.22 -1.61
CA GLY A 165 9.26 22.62 -1.41
C GLY A 165 9.05 23.38 -2.72
N LYS A 166 8.58 24.64 -2.63
CA LYS A 166 8.18 25.44 -3.80
C LYS A 166 9.18 25.30 -4.96
N PRO A 167 8.82 24.64 -6.08
CA PRO A 167 9.62 24.74 -7.28
C PRO A 167 9.48 26.16 -7.83
N SER A 168 10.51 26.67 -8.49
CA SER A 168 10.35 27.80 -9.42
C SER A 168 9.15 27.51 -10.35
N GLN A 169 8.27 28.50 -10.62
CA GLN A 169 6.96 28.35 -11.29
C GLN A 169 6.93 27.44 -12.54
N ASN A 170 8.05 27.27 -13.24
CA ASN A 170 8.14 26.43 -14.44
C ASN A 170 8.28 24.91 -14.18
N ARG A 171 8.76 24.46 -13.00
CA ARG A 171 9.01 23.03 -12.72
C ARG A 171 7.78 22.29 -12.15
N SER A 172 6.85 22.98 -11.50
CA SER A 172 5.64 22.39 -10.88
C SER A 172 4.65 21.81 -11.89
N ARG A 173 4.51 22.40 -13.08
CA ARG A 173 3.48 22.02 -14.07
C ARG A 173 3.74 20.68 -14.77
N ILE A 174 5.00 20.24 -14.82
CA ILE A 174 5.40 18.99 -15.48
C ILE A 174 5.69 17.89 -14.44
N LEU A 175 6.28 18.23 -13.29
CA LEU A 175 6.60 17.24 -12.25
C LEU A 175 5.37 16.72 -11.47
N GLY A 176 4.34 17.53 -11.27
CA GLY A 176 3.17 17.13 -10.47
C GLY A 176 2.49 15.82 -10.93
N PRO A 177 2.03 15.72 -12.19
CA PRO A 177 1.37 14.51 -12.68
C PRO A 177 2.31 13.30 -12.77
N PHE A 178 3.59 13.50 -13.13
CA PHE A 178 4.59 12.44 -13.14
C PHE A 178 4.90 11.93 -11.73
N HIS A 179 5.01 12.81 -10.75
CA HIS A 179 5.26 12.44 -9.36
C HIS A 179 4.11 11.60 -8.78
N ARG A 180 2.85 11.98 -9.08
CA ARG A 180 1.68 11.18 -8.65
C ARG A 180 1.62 9.82 -9.33
N TRP A 181 1.90 9.75 -10.63
CA TRP A 181 1.96 8.48 -11.35
C TRP A 181 3.09 7.59 -10.81
N TYR A 182 4.28 8.15 -10.61
CA TYR A 182 5.45 7.45 -10.09
C TYR A 182 5.24 6.94 -8.66
N SER A 183 4.63 7.76 -7.80
CA SER A 183 4.25 7.38 -6.42
C SER A 183 3.31 6.17 -6.40
N ARG A 184 2.36 6.11 -7.35
CA ARG A 184 1.46 4.96 -7.51
C ARG A 184 2.20 3.72 -8.04
N VAL A 185 3.06 3.87 -9.03
CA VAL A 185 3.82 2.73 -9.56
C VAL A 185 4.77 2.16 -8.48
N LEU A 186 5.40 3.01 -7.68
CA LEU A 186 6.24 2.59 -6.56
C LEU A 186 5.45 1.83 -5.50
N LEU A 187 4.31 2.35 -5.06
CA LEU A 187 3.49 1.68 -4.06
C LEU A 187 2.84 0.38 -4.57
N GLY A 188 2.63 0.24 -5.89
CA GLY A 188 2.11 -0.97 -6.52
C GLY A 188 3.13 -2.10 -6.66
N GLY A 189 4.43 -1.78 -6.59
CA GLY A 189 5.52 -2.75 -6.72
C GLY A 189 5.97 -3.42 -5.42
N VAL A 190 5.32 -3.11 -4.29
CA VAL A 190 5.68 -3.57 -2.93
C VAL A 190 4.75 -4.65 -2.40
#